data_AF-A0A1W6SPX3-F1
#
_entry.id   AF-A0A1W6SPX3-F1
#
_cell.length_a   1.000
_cell.length_b   1.000
_cell.length_c   1.000
_cell.angle_alpha   90.00
_cell.angle_beta   90.00
_cell.angle_gamma   90.00
#
_symmetry.space_group_name_H-M   'P 1'
#
loop_
_entity.id
_entity.type
_entity.pdbx_description
1 polymer ?
#
loop_
_entity_poly.entity_id
_entity_poly.type
_entity_poly.pdbx_seq_one_letter_code
_entity_poly.pdbx_strand_id
1 'polypeptide(L)'
;MTIKNLTGSGIWLPPLVNGIASGVPATLDSILDADEEEFQVIGDVTIDGGGSKTFGTTGSKIDWLPGASITFASSATLRVGVKKAASIDTANGPPARATIGAAAFDVYKDLIGGTDAITSTTSRSDAMAAGTPFTVTDGDQIAICFHIDIISGTQSVKIRNLATSSAMGYPASTLVTAGPAYSGQACLPNIILTFDDGTLGWITPSCPFSVLDTSSSTIGNGNIRGNIFRVPFPCKISSIAAVMNVQGNYAMELYSTPLGTPSLIESIPVNFRQVGGTSNRMHIKRLMTPRLLSANTDYAIGIKQTTATAQTISQRDINVAAQFESWGLGAECYGATSTAGGTFSPDNSGLRRYAIHTMISALDDGAGGGGAAGMKQSFMNANFSG
;
A
#
# COMPACT_ATOMS: atom_id res chain seq x y z
N MET A 1 5.10 13.56 -24.75
CA MET A 1 4.82 13.44 -23.31
C MET A 1 3.96 12.20 -23.15
N THR A 2 4.56 11.08 -22.76
CA THR A 2 3.84 9.82 -22.59
C THR A 2 2.97 9.97 -21.36
N ILE A 3 1.64 9.86 -21.50
CA ILE A 3 0.74 9.73 -20.37
C ILE A 3 1.24 8.50 -19.60
N LYS A 4 1.88 8.71 -18.44
CA LYS A 4 2.12 7.62 -17.47
C LYS A 4 0.73 7.01 -17.29
N ASN A 5 0.58 5.75 -17.71
CA ASN A 5 -0.70 5.08 -17.73
C ASN A 5 -1.18 5.05 -16.28
N LEU A 6 -2.05 5.97 -15.89
CA LEU A 6 -2.88 5.85 -14.70
C LEU A 6 -3.98 4.85 -15.07
N THR A 7 -3.57 3.62 -15.40
CA THR A 7 -4.45 2.47 -15.57
C THR A 7 -5.07 2.18 -14.22
N GLY A 8 -6.24 2.80 -14.01
CA GLY A 8 -6.99 2.78 -12.78
C GLY A 8 -8.22 3.67 -12.93
N SER A 9 -9.15 3.29 -13.79
CA SER A 9 -10.48 3.89 -13.87
C SER A 9 -11.26 3.61 -12.58
N GLY A 10 -11.30 4.58 -11.65
CA GLY A 10 -12.19 4.57 -10.48
C GLY A 10 -11.48 4.75 -9.15
N ILE A 11 -11.72 5.91 -8.52
CA ILE A 11 -11.25 6.35 -7.18
C ILE A 11 -9.72 6.33 -7.00
N TRP A 12 -9.14 7.46 -6.58
CA TRP A 12 -7.76 7.48 -6.06
C TRP A 12 -7.75 6.84 -4.69
N LEU A 13 -7.60 5.52 -4.70
CA LEU A 13 -7.39 4.70 -3.53
C LEU A 13 -5.93 4.24 -3.61
N PRO A 14 -5.11 4.31 -2.54
CA PRO A 14 -4.22 3.17 -2.33
C PRO A 14 -5.13 1.95 -2.40
N PRO A 15 -4.78 0.86 -3.13
CA PRO A 15 -5.71 -0.21 -3.48
C PRO A 15 -6.70 -0.42 -2.33
N LEU A 16 -7.98 -0.08 -2.56
CA LEU A 16 -8.99 -0.55 -1.62
C LEU A 16 -8.80 -2.04 -1.71
N VAL A 17 -8.26 -2.60 -0.63
CA VAL A 17 -8.29 -4.03 -0.41
C VAL A 17 -9.74 -4.41 -0.63
N ASN A 18 -10.00 -4.98 -1.80
CA ASN A 18 -11.34 -5.25 -2.26
C ASN A 18 -11.75 -6.42 -1.37
N GLY A 19 -12.56 -6.12 -0.34
CA GLY A 19 -12.68 -6.98 0.83
C GLY A 19 -11.98 -6.51 2.10
N ILE A 20 -12.00 -5.21 2.44
CA ILE A 20 -12.13 -4.84 3.86
C ILE A 20 -13.63 -4.72 4.09
N ALA A 21 -14.28 -5.86 4.33
CA ALA A 21 -15.59 -5.84 4.95
C ALA A 21 -15.40 -5.27 6.36
N SER A 22 -15.57 -3.95 6.53
CA SER A 22 -15.61 -3.28 7.83
C SER A 22 -14.46 -3.66 8.80
N GLY A 23 -13.29 -3.02 8.67
CA GLY A 23 -12.22 -3.23 9.65
C GLY A 23 -11.06 -2.25 9.52
N VAL A 24 -10.33 -2.06 10.62
CA VAL A 24 -9.02 -1.41 10.63
C VAL A 24 -8.06 -2.21 9.73
N PRO A 25 -7.19 -1.55 8.93
CA PRO A 25 -6.06 -2.22 8.32
C PRO A 25 -5.31 -3.03 9.38
N ALA A 26 -5.38 -4.35 9.30
CA ALA A 26 -4.72 -5.24 10.23
C ALA A 26 -3.45 -5.80 9.60
N THR A 27 -2.45 -6.12 10.42
CA THR A 27 -1.26 -6.83 9.97
C THR A 27 -1.53 -8.34 9.95
N LEU A 28 -0.98 -9.04 8.97
CA LEU A 28 -0.88 -10.49 8.94
C LEU A 28 0.60 -10.85 8.90
N ASP A 29 1.05 -11.72 9.80
CA ASP A 29 2.43 -12.18 9.84
C ASP A 29 2.46 -13.62 9.26
N SER A 30 3.08 -13.81 8.09
CA SER A 30 3.37 -15.14 7.54
C SER A 30 4.56 -15.72 8.30
N ILE A 31 4.35 -16.84 8.99
CA ILE A 31 5.33 -17.41 9.92
C ILE A 31 6.13 -18.50 9.21
N LEU A 32 7.46 -18.41 9.33
CA LEU A 32 8.44 -19.42 8.96
C LEU A 32 9.17 -19.87 10.24
N ASP A 33 8.74 -20.99 10.82
CA ASP A 33 9.21 -21.55 12.09
C ASP A 33 9.63 -23.03 12.03
N ALA A 34 9.51 -23.67 10.86
CA ALA A 34 10.02 -25.02 10.59
C ALA A 34 11.04 -25.04 9.44
N ASP A 35 11.77 -26.15 9.33
CA ASP A 35 12.77 -26.35 8.27
C ASP A 35 12.09 -26.48 6.90
N GLU A 36 12.74 -25.97 5.86
CA GLU A 36 12.27 -25.90 4.48
C GLU A 36 10.92 -25.19 4.26
N GLU A 37 10.53 -24.29 5.17
CA GLU A 37 9.33 -23.46 4.96
C GLU A 37 9.58 -22.30 4.00
N GLU A 38 8.58 -21.97 3.19
CA GLU A 38 8.68 -20.86 2.23
C GLU A 38 7.39 -20.01 2.19
N PHE A 39 7.56 -18.69 2.25
CA PHE A 39 6.51 -17.72 1.92
C PHE A 39 6.76 -17.15 0.53
N GLN A 40 5.76 -17.24 -0.34
CA GLN A 40 5.82 -16.84 -1.74
C GLN A 40 4.78 -15.76 -2.02
N VAL A 41 5.18 -14.69 -2.69
CA VAL A 41 4.28 -13.67 -3.24
C VAL A 41 4.44 -13.68 -4.76
N ILE A 42 3.37 -14.09 -5.45
CA ILE A 42 3.33 -14.25 -6.90
C ILE A 42 2.35 -13.26 -7.50
N GLY A 43 2.80 -12.50 -8.47
CA GLY A 43 1.95 -11.59 -9.22
C GLY A 43 2.74 -10.79 -10.26
N ASP A 44 2.05 -9.85 -10.87
CA ASP A 44 2.60 -9.03 -11.94
C ASP A 44 3.42 -7.88 -11.34
N VAL A 45 4.61 -7.67 -11.86
CA VAL A 45 5.49 -6.57 -11.45
C VAL A 45 5.01 -5.27 -12.09
N THR A 46 4.89 -4.23 -11.29
CA THR A 46 4.82 -2.85 -11.76
C THR A 46 6.15 -2.17 -11.48
N ILE A 47 6.68 -1.47 -12.48
CA ILE A 47 7.93 -0.71 -12.43
C ILE A 47 7.57 0.78 -12.48
N ASP A 48 8.14 1.61 -11.60
CA ASP A 48 7.92 3.05 -11.72
C ASP A 48 8.46 3.57 -13.05
N GLY A 49 7.57 4.22 -13.80
CA GLY A 49 7.81 4.68 -15.17
C GLY A 49 7.65 3.59 -16.24
N GLY A 50 7.36 2.35 -15.85
CA GLY A 50 7.22 1.19 -16.73
C GLY A 50 8.53 0.74 -17.39
N GLY A 51 8.42 0.00 -18.49
CA GLY A 51 9.57 -0.45 -19.29
C GLY A 51 10.23 -1.72 -18.74
N SER A 52 11.53 -1.89 -19.01
CA SER A 52 12.29 -3.07 -18.57
C SER A 52 13.50 -2.66 -17.74
N LYS A 53 13.79 -3.43 -16.69
CA LYS A 53 14.85 -3.19 -15.71
C LYS A 53 15.60 -4.48 -15.43
N THR A 54 16.86 -4.36 -14.98
CA THR A 54 17.63 -5.52 -14.53
C THR A 54 17.44 -5.70 -13.03
N PHE A 55 17.06 -6.91 -12.61
CA PHE A 55 17.13 -7.33 -11.22
C PHE A 55 18.33 -8.28 -11.08
N GLY A 56 19.32 -7.87 -10.29
CA GLY A 56 20.65 -8.48 -10.24
C GLY A 56 21.32 -8.35 -8.88
N THR A 57 22.65 -8.41 -8.82
CA THR A 57 23.44 -8.38 -7.57
C THR A 57 24.24 -7.10 -7.37
N THR A 58 24.12 -6.13 -8.27
CA THR A 58 24.96 -4.92 -8.29
C THR A 58 24.27 -3.69 -7.70
N GLY A 59 22.94 -3.64 -7.72
CA GLY A 59 22.18 -2.56 -7.08
C GLY A 59 20.82 -2.97 -6.56
N SER A 60 20.31 -4.13 -6.97
CA SER A 60 18.95 -4.56 -6.64
C SER A 60 18.76 -4.91 -5.16
N LYS A 61 17.57 -4.61 -4.66
CA LYS A 61 17.20 -4.81 -3.24
C LYS A 61 15.76 -5.26 -3.10
N ILE A 62 15.46 -5.90 -1.98
CA ILE A 62 14.10 -6.17 -1.52
C ILE A 62 13.90 -5.45 -0.20
N ASP A 63 12.97 -4.50 -0.18
CA ASP A 63 12.47 -3.90 1.05
C ASP A 63 11.29 -4.73 1.56
N TRP A 64 11.30 -5.06 2.84
CA TRP A 64 10.21 -5.79 3.50
C TRP A 64 10.12 -5.43 4.98
N LEU A 65 9.05 -5.89 5.64
CA LEU A 65 8.84 -5.67 7.06
C LEU A 65 8.80 -7.01 7.82
N PRO A 66 9.73 -7.24 8.76
CA PRO A 66 9.62 -8.33 9.72
C PRO A 66 8.42 -8.14 10.65
N GLY A 67 7.80 -9.26 11.01
CA GLY A 67 6.69 -9.33 11.96
C GLY A 67 7.09 -9.13 13.42
N ALA A 68 6.13 -9.37 14.31
CA ALA A 68 6.32 -9.26 15.76
C ALA A 68 6.97 -10.53 16.32
N SER A 69 7.90 -10.37 17.27
CA SER A 69 8.56 -11.48 17.98
C SER A 69 9.32 -12.42 17.05
N ILE A 70 10.43 -11.92 16.48
CA ILE A 70 11.36 -12.69 15.66
C ILE A 70 12.33 -13.49 16.54
N THR A 71 12.53 -14.76 16.22
CA THR A 71 13.61 -15.59 16.76
C THR A 71 14.45 -16.09 15.59
N PHE A 72 15.68 -15.59 15.46
CA PHE A 72 16.58 -15.93 14.36
C PHE A 72 17.99 -16.24 14.89
N ALA A 73 18.18 -17.50 15.28
CA ALA A 73 19.40 -18.01 15.91
C ALA A 73 20.38 -18.56 14.87
N SER A 74 21.62 -18.80 15.30
CA SER A 74 22.76 -19.17 14.44
C SER A 74 22.65 -20.47 13.65
N SER A 75 21.61 -21.26 13.90
CA SER A 75 21.31 -22.50 13.22
C SER A 75 20.32 -22.33 12.05
N ALA A 76 19.96 -21.10 11.69
CA ALA A 76 19.00 -20.81 10.64
C ALA A 76 19.61 -19.96 9.51
N THR A 77 19.15 -20.20 8.28
CA THR A 77 19.38 -19.33 7.14
C THR A 77 18.04 -18.91 6.56
N LEU A 78 17.82 -17.61 6.37
CA LEU A 78 16.68 -17.09 5.62
C LEU A 78 17.20 -16.60 4.27
N ARG A 79 16.74 -17.21 3.20
CA ARG A 79 16.96 -16.75 1.83
C ARG A 79 15.81 -15.86 1.38
N VAL A 80 16.12 -14.64 1.00
CA VAL A 80 15.16 -13.67 0.43
C VAL A 80 15.56 -13.38 -1.00
N GLY A 81 14.61 -13.40 -1.93
CA GLY A 81 14.93 -13.19 -3.33
C GLY A 81 13.77 -13.36 -4.29
N VAL A 82 14.10 -13.46 -5.58
CA VAL A 82 13.15 -13.54 -6.68
C VAL A 82 13.34 -14.82 -7.47
N LYS A 83 12.22 -15.42 -7.90
CA LYS A 83 12.14 -16.50 -8.88
C LYS A 83 11.40 -15.98 -10.12
N LYS A 84 11.89 -16.32 -11.32
CA LYS A 84 11.29 -15.95 -12.61
C LYS A 84 9.97 -16.67 -12.85
N ALA A 85 9.20 -16.17 -13.82
CA ALA A 85 7.98 -16.79 -14.33
C ALA A 85 8.12 -18.29 -14.65
N ALA A 86 9.27 -18.72 -15.18
CA ALA A 86 9.49 -20.13 -15.53
C ALA A 86 9.47 -21.08 -14.31
N SER A 87 9.68 -20.55 -13.11
CA SER A 87 9.60 -21.30 -11.86
C SER A 87 8.19 -21.32 -11.27
N ILE A 88 7.21 -20.62 -11.89
CA ILE A 88 5.85 -20.45 -11.40
C ILE A 88 4.92 -21.44 -12.12
N ASP A 89 4.27 -22.28 -11.33
CA ASP A 89 3.22 -23.19 -11.75
C ASP A 89 1.85 -22.54 -11.53
N THR A 90 1.27 -22.07 -12.64
CA THR A 90 -0.12 -21.56 -12.70
C THR A 90 -1.12 -22.61 -13.19
N ALA A 91 -0.65 -23.81 -13.52
CA ALA A 91 -1.49 -24.88 -14.07
C ALA A 91 -2.19 -25.69 -12.97
N ASN A 92 -1.59 -25.79 -11.78
CA ASN A 92 -2.08 -26.66 -10.72
C ASN A 92 -2.74 -25.90 -9.56
N GLY A 93 -3.96 -25.42 -9.81
CA GLY A 93 -4.92 -24.94 -8.80
C GLY A 93 -4.50 -23.66 -8.05
N PRO A 94 -5.47 -22.97 -7.41
CA PRO A 94 -5.13 -21.92 -6.46
C PRO A 94 -4.67 -22.53 -5.12
N PRO A 95 -3.71 -21.90 -4.43
CA PRO A 95 -2.99 -20.70 -4.88
C PRO A 95 -1.91 -21.03 -5.91
N ALA A 96 -1.57 -20.06 -6.78
CA ALA A 96 -0.39 -20.17 -7.64
C ALA A 96 0.85 -20.46 -6.78
N ARG A 97 1.80 -21.21 -7.35
CA ARG A 97 2.97 -21.70 -6.60
C ARG A 97 4.23 -21.57 -7.43
N ALA A 98 5.32 -21.15 -6.79
CA ALA A 98 6.65 -21.23 -7.35
C ALA A 98 7.33 -22.52 -6.88
N THR A 99 8.27 -23.02 -7.66
CA THR A 99 9.12 -24.16 -7.28
C THR A 99 9.77 -23.88 -5.93
N ILE A 100 9.51 -24.72 -4.92
CA ILE A 100 10.00 -24.56 -3.55
C ILE A 100 11.51 -24.80 -3.50
N GLY A 101 12.17 -24.14 -2.55
CA GLY A 101 13.51 -24.49 -2.10
C GLY A 101 14.56 -23.48 -2.51
N ALA A 102 15.62 -23.43 -1.71
CA ALA A 102 16.68 -22.44 -1.84
C ALA A 102 17.36 -22.44 -3.24
N ALA A 103 17.47 -23.59 -3.90
CA ALA A 103 18.08 -23.70 -5.23
C ALA A 103 17.25 -23.08 -6.36
N ALA A 104 15.96 -22.80 -6.14
CA ALA A 104 15.05 -22.28 -7.16
C ALA A 104 15.11 -20.75 -7.33
N PHE A 105 15.92 -20.05 -6.54
CA PHE A 105 16.07 -18.60 -6.59
C PHE A 105 16.98 -18.16 -7.75
N ASP A 106 16.49 -17.23 -8.56
CA ASP A 106 17.28 -16.62 -9.64
C ASP A 106 18.25 -15.57 -9.12
N VAL A 107 17.79 -14.72 -8.19
CA VAL A 107 18.57 -13.67 -7.53
C VAL A 107 18.16 -13.61 -6.07
N TYR A 108 19.12 -13.60 -5.14
CA TYR A 108 18.82 -13.69 -3.71
C TYR A 108 19.90 -13.12 -2.79
N LYS A 109 19.55 -13.03 -1.52
CA LYS A 109 20.42 -12.77 -0.38
C LYS A 109 20.15 -13.82 0.70
N ASP A 110 21.21 -14.45 1.19
CA ASP A 110 21.16 -15.24 2.41
C ASP A 110 21.41 -14.34 3.61
N LEU A 111 20.48 -14.40 4.56
CA LEU A 111 20.64 -13.89 5.92
C LEU A 111 20.99 -15.08 6.80
N ILE A 112 22.07 -14.97 7.55
CA ILE A 112 22.58 -16.05 8.41
C ILE A 112 22.29 -15.68 9.86
N GLY A 113 21.54 -16.52 10.56
CA GLY A 113 21.24 -16.29 11.97
C GLY A 113 22.52 -16.14 12.80
N GLY A 114 22.46 -15.37 13.88
CA GLY A 114 23.65 -15.04 14.69
C GLY A 114 24.68 -14.11 14.01
N THR A 115 24.61 -13.91 12.69
CA THR A 115 25.42 -12.93 11.95
C THR A 115 24.57 -11.73 11.56
N ASP A 116 23.49 -11.98 10.83
CA ASP A 116 22.50 -10.99 10.45
C ASP A 116 21.41 -10.88 11.53
N ALA A 117 21.14 -9.67 12.00
CA ALA A 117 20.06 -9.42 12.95
C ALA A 117 18.78 -9.07 12.20
N ILE A 118 17.69 -9.81 12.42
CA ILE A 118 16.34 -9.47 11.94
C ILE A 118 15.56 -8.83 13.10
N THR A 119 15.51 -7.50 13.11
CA THR A 119 14.81 -6.74 14.15
C THR A 119 13.30 -6.74 13.92
N SER A 120 12.55 -7.10 14.96
CA SER A 120 11.09 -7.12 14.92
C SER A 120 10.51 -5.75 14.55
N THR A 121 9.47 -5.75 13.71
CA THR A 121 8.67 -4.57 13.31
C THR A 121 9.48 -3.38 12.81
N THR A 122 10.68 -3.61 12.30
CA THR A 122 11.58 -2.57 11.78
C THR A 122 11.87 -2.91 10.33
N SER A 123 11.52 -2.02 9.41
CA SER A 123 11.71 -2.30 7.98
C SER A 123 13.17 -2.55 7.64
N ARG A 124 13.37 -3.42 6.67
CA ARG A 124 14.66 -3.88 6.19
C ARG A 124 14.75 -3.68 4.70
N SER A 125 15.97 -3.41 4.23
CA SER A 125 16.33 -3.33 2.82
C SER A 125 17.52 -4.24 2.60
N ASP A 126 17.28 -5.40 2.00
CA ASP A 126 18.32 -6.41 1.79
C ASP A 126 18.81 -6.33 0.35
N ALA A 127 20.09 -5.98 0.17
CA ALA A 127 20.74 -5.97 -1.12
C ALA A 127 21.00 -7.40 -1.60
N MET A 128 20.63 -7.67 -2.84
CA MET A 128 20.82 -8.98 -3.46
C MET A 128 22.32 -9.25 -3.63
N ALA A 129 22.77 -10.45 -3.26
CA ALA A 129 24.20 -10.77 -3.17
C ALA A 129 24.62 -11.94 -4.07
N ALA A 130 23.68 -12.79 -4.49
CA ALA A 130 23.95 -13.99 -5.27
C ALA A 130 22.86 -14.23 -6.32
N GLY A 131 23.14 -15.17 -7.23
CA GLY A 131 22.27 -15.53 -8.34
C GLY A 131 22.71 -14.95 -9.68
N THR A 132 21.88 -15.14 -10.70
CA THR A 132 22.11 -14.69 -12.08
C THR A 132 21.15 -13.54 -12.41
N PRO A 133 21.67 -12.32 -12.67
CA PRO A 133 20.84 -11.18 -13.06
C PRO A 133 19.92 -11.49 -14.25
N PHE A 134 18.75 -10.85 -14.27
CA PHE A 134 17.81 -10.99 -15.37
C PHE A 134 16.98 -9.74 -15.59
N THR A 135 16.42 -9.63 -16.80
CA THR A 135 15.52 -8.54 -17.17
C THR A 135 14.11 -8.84 -16.67
N VAL A 136 13.51 -7.85 -16.01
CA VAL A 136 12.10 -7.80 -15.64
C VAL A 136 11.46 -6.67 -16.41
N THR A 137 10.39 -6.96 -17.13
CA THR A 137 9.56 -5.98 -17.82
C THR A 137 8.31 -5.68 -16.98
N ASP A 138 7.83 -4.45 -17.04
CA ASP A 138 6.54 -4.06 -16.45
C ASP A 138 5.42 -4.99 -16.96
N GLY A 139 4.69 -5.59 -16.04
CA GLY A 139 3.69 -6.63 -16.29
C GLY A 139 4.20 -8.07 -16.27
N ASP A 140 5.52 -8.31 -16.16
CA ASP A 140 6.05 -9.66 -16.02
C ASP A 140 5.62 -10.28 -14.68
N GLN A 141 5.29 -11.57 -14.70
CA GLN A 141 5.01 -12.32 -13.49
C GLN A 141 6.31 -12.83 -12.85
N ILE A 142 6.48 -12.58 -11.55
CA ILE A 142 7.59 -13.13 -10.75
C ILE A 142 7.06 -13.68 -9.43
N ALA A 143 7.91 -14.43 -8.72
CA ALA A 143 7.68 -14.78 -7.32
C ALA A 143 8.74 -14.12 -6.44
N ILE A 144 8.32 -13.35 -5.44
CA ILE A 144 9.20 -12.92 -4.35
C ILE A 144 9.05 -13.94 -3.22
N CYS A 145 10.16 -14.56 -2.82
CA CYS A 145 10.15 -15.69 -1.90
C CYS A 145 11.03 -15.42 -0.67
N PHE A 146 10.59 -15.99 0.45
CA PHE A 146 11.32 -16.07 1.72
C PHE A 146 11.37 -17.54 2.11
N HIS A 147 12.54 -18.16 2.00
CA HIS A 147 12.76 -19.57 2.30
C HIS A 147 13.63 -19.68 3.54
N ILE A 148 13.22 -20.47 4.54
CA ILE A 148 14.02 -20.72 5.74
C ILE A 148 14.55 -22.15 5.74
N ASP A 149 15.84 -22.29 6.05
CA ASP A 149 16.46 -23.57 6.39
C ASP A 149 16.87 -23.52 7.86
N ILE A 150 16.44 -24.51 8.65
CA ILE A 150 16.68 -24.63 10.09
C ILE A 150 17.43 -25.92 10.38
N ILE A 151 18.70 -25.79 10.76
CA ILE A 151 19.55 -26.94 11.12
C ILE A 151 19.18 -27.49 12.51
N SER A 152 18.83 -26.61 13.46
CA SER A 152 18.47 -26.99 14.83
C SER A 152 17.83 -25.85 15.62
N GLY A 153 17.22 -26.18 16.77
CA GLY A 153 16.63 -25.21 17.69
C GLY A 153 15.32 -24.61 17.20
N THR A 154 14.68 -23.81 18.04
CA THR A 154 13.43 -23.11 17.71
C THR A 154 13.75 -21.80 17.00
N GLN A 155 13.16 -21.60 15.82
CA GLN A 155 13.25 -20.35 15.05
C GLN A 155 11.85 -19.86 14.76
N SER A 156 11.71 -18.57 14.50
CA SER A 156 10.48 -17.99 13.98
C SER A 156 10.82 -16.69 13.29
N VAL A 157 10.87 -16.72 11.97
CA VAL A 157 10.93 -15.53 11.13
C VAL A 157 9.51 -15.24 10.66
N LYS A 158 9.11 -13.98 10.70
CA LYS A 158 7.78 -13.57 10.30
C LYS A 158 7.86 -12.49 9.25
N ILE A 159 7.14 -12.67 8.15
CA ILE A 159 7.04 -11.70 7.08
C ILE A 159 5.69 -10.99 7.27
N ARG A 160 5.76 -9.71 7.61
CA ARG A 160 4.56 -8.91 7.87
C ARG A 160 3.98 -8.39 6.58
N ASN A 161 2.68 -8.58 6.42
CA ASN A 161 1.87 -8.16 5.29
C ASN A 161 0.63 -7.41 5.80
N LEU A 162 -0.13 -6.82 4.90
CA LEU A 162 -1.45 -6.26 5.22
C LEU A 162 -2.50 -7.36 5.11
N ALA A 163 -3.23 -7.64 6.17
CA ALA A 163 -4.34 -8.59 6.15
C ALA A 163 -5.48 -8.11 5.23
N THR A 164 -6.06 -9.04 4.47
CA THR A 164 -7.28 -8.81 3.67
C THR A 164 -8.41 -9.69 4.18
N SER A 165 -9.66 -9.22 4.10
CA SER A 165 -10.83 -9.98 4.59
C SER A 165 -11.46 -10.87 3.51
N SER A 166 -10.91 -10.90 2.30
CA SER A 166 -11.26 -11.84 1.24
C SER A 166 -10.05 -12.14 0.35
N ALA A 167 -10.11 -13.28 -0.35
CA ALA A 167 -9.19 -13.60 -1.43
C ALA A 167 -9.32 -12.55 -2.54
N MET A 168 -8.35 -11.64 -2.62
CA MET A 168 -8.21 -10.77 -3.79
C MET A 168 -7.71 -11.63 -4.95
N GLY A 169 -8.16 -11.34 -6.17
CA GLY A 169 -7.79 -12.14 -7.34
C GLY A 169 -6.28 -12.22 -7.57
N TYR A 170 -5.55 -11.16 -7.22
CA TYR A 170 -4.08 -11.07 -7.20
C TYR A 170 -3.63 -10.03 -6.15
N PRO A 171 -2.40 -10.11 -5.63
CA PRO A 171 -1.42 -11.19 -5.87
C PRO A 171 -1.72 -12.46 -5.06
N ALA A 172 -1.20 -13.60 -5.52
CA ALA A 172 -1.23 -14.84 -4.76
C ALA A 172 -0.14 -14.79 -3.68
N SER A 173 -0.54 -14.87 -2.42
CA SER A 173 0.38 -15.05 -1.29
C SER A 173 0.23 -16.49 -0.79
N THR A 174 1.32 -17.25 -0.75
CA THR A 174 1.30 -18.69 -0.47
C THR A 174 2.32 -19.01 0.59
N LEU A 175 1.93 -19.78 1.61
CA LEU A 175 2.81 -20.30 2.65
C LEU A 175 2.95 -21.81 2.50
N VAL A 176 4.19 -22.28 2.57
CA VAL A 176 4.60 -23.69 2.53
C VAL A 176 5.16 -24.03 3.90
N THR A 177 4.47 -24.88 4.67
CA THR A 177 4.80 -25.14 6.08
C THR A 177 5.43 -26.51 6.39
N ALA A 178 5.18 -27.52 5.55
CA ALA A 178 5.85 -28.82 5.62
C ALA A 178 5.56 -29.65 4.36
N GLY A 179 6.61 -30.03 3.62
CA GLY A 179 6.45 -30.76 2.36
C GLY A 179 5.73 -29.95 1.27
N PRO A 180 5.14 -30.57 0.23
CA PRO A 180 4.54 -29.85 -0.91
C PRO A 180 3.15 -29.25 -0.60
N ALA A 181 2.86 -28.94 0.67
CA ALA A 181 1.58 -28.36 1.08
C ALA A 181 1.60 -26.84 0.93
N TYR A 182 0.73 -26.31 0.09
CA TYR A 182 0.60 -24.88 -0.17
C TYR A 182 -0.68 -24.35 0.46
N SER A 183 -0.56 -23.29 1.27
CA SER A 183 -1.69 -22.61 1.90
C SER A 183 -1.77 -21.16 1.43
N GLY A 184 -2.93 -20.76 0.91
CA GLY A 184 -3.17 -19.37 0.51
C GLY A 184 -3.25 -18.47 1.74
N GLN A 185 -2.59 -17.31 1.68
CA GLN A 185 -2.64 -16.26 2.69
C GLN A 185 -3.49 -15.09 2.16
N ALA A 186 -4.45 -14.65 2.98
CA ALA A 186 -5.29 -13.50 2.66
C ALA A 186 -4.58 -12.20 3.04
N CYS A 187 -3.58 -11.81 2.24
CA CYS A 187 -2.79 -10.61 2.50
C CYS A 187 -2.35 -9.88 1.23
N LEU A 188 -2.10 -8.57 1.35
CA LEU A 188 -1.33 -7.79 0.38
C LEU A 188 0.13 -7.71 0.82
N PRO A 189 1.08 -7.88 -0.11
CA PRO A 189 2.50 -7.86 0.22
C PRO A 189 2.92 -6.49 0.72
N ASN A 190 3.71 -6.47 1.79
CA ASN A 190 4.45 -5.30 2.24
C ASN A 190 5.90 -5.40 1.75
N ILE A 191 6.04 -5.35 0.42
CA ILE A 191 7.31 -5.59 -0.27
C ILE A 191 7.50 -4.57 -1.40
N ILE A 192 8.71 -4.02 -1.50
CA ILE A 192 9.16 -3.17 -2.60
C ILE A 192 10.46 -3.73 -3.17
N LEU A 193 10.57 -3.70 -4.49
CA LEU A 193 11.78 -4.02 -5.23
C LEU A 193 12.51 -2.72 -5.57
N THR A 194 13.83 -2.75 -5.48
CA THR A 194 14.70 -1.77 -6.15
C THR A 194 15.48 -2.52 -7.21
N PHE A 195 15.49 -2.03 -8.45
CA PHE A 195 16.29 -2.58 -9.55
C PHE A 195 17.73 -2.04 -9.51
N ASP A 196 18.62 -2.61 -10.34
CA ASP A 196 20.04 -2.24 -10.33
C ASP A 196 20.30 -0.76 -10.64
N ASP A 197 19.39 -0.10 -11.36
CA ASP A 197 19.47 1.35 -11.67
C ASP A 197 18.81 2.26 -10.61
N GLY A 198 18.33 1.68 -9.51
CA GLY A 198 17.63 2.38 -8.44
C GLY A 198 16.14 2.61 -8.68
N THR A 199 15.60 2.20 -9.83
CA THR A 199 14.15 2.28 -10.10
C THR A 199 13.40 1.38 -9.14
N LEU A 200 12.23 1.83 -8.65
CA LEU A 200 11.37 1.02 -7.79
C LEU A 200 10.47 0.11 -8.62
N GLY A 201 10.15 -1.05 -8.06
CA GLY A 201 9.09 -1.94 -8.55
C GLY A 201 8.33 -2.60 -7.41
N TRP A 202 7.18 -3.19 -7.70
CA TRP A 202 6.36 -3.89 -6.72
C TRP A 202 5.43 -4.89 -7.41
N ILE A 203 4.96 -5.89 -6.66
CA ILE A 203 3.90 -6.79 -7.13
C ILE A 203 2.57 -6.06 -7.01
N THR A 204 1.75 -6.03 -8.04
CA THR A 204 0.46 -5.32 -7.99
C THR A 204 -0.71 -6.23 -7.57
N PRO A 205 -1.56 -5.77 -6.63
CA PRO A 205 -1.36 -4.67 -5.68
C PRO A 205 -0.35 -4.99 -4.56
N SER A 206 0.49 -4.01 -4.20
CA SER A 206 1.36 -4.03 -3.00
C SER A 206 0.93 -2.95 -2.02
N CYS A 207 1.22 -3.17 -0.76
CA CYS A 207 0.88 -2.26 0.31
C CYS A 207 2.02 -2.05 1.31
N PRO A 208 3.10 -1.34 0.93
CA PRO A 208 4.22 -1.08 1.83
C PRO A 208 3.84 -0.23 3.04
N PHE A 209 4.23 -0.63 4.23
CA PHE A 209 4.08 0.16 5.45
C PHE A 209 5.18 -0.16 6.45
N SER A 210 5.49 0.79 7.34
CA SER A 210 6.28 0.57 8.55
C SER A 210 5.41 0.54 9.80
N VAL A 211 4.36 1.37 9.80
CA VAL A 211 3.37 1.45 10.88
C VAL A 211 1.97 1.45 10.27
N LEU A 212 1.09 0.60 10.83
CA LEU A 212 -0.35 0.70 10.67
C LEU A 212 -0.93 1.08 12.02
N ASP A 213 -1.54 2.25 12.08
CA ASP A 213 -2.06 2.78 13.33
C ASP A 213 -3.30 3.64 13.06
N THR A 214 -3.95 4.07 14.11
CA THR A 214 -5.02 5.06 14.06
C THR A 214 -4.57 6.32 14.77
N SER A 215 -4.63 7.46 14.08
CA SER A 215 -4.43 8.76 14.72
C SER A 215 -5.75 9.30 15.23
N SER A 216 -5.85 9.47 16.54
CA SER A 216 -6.89 10.31 17.13
C SER A 216 -6.58 11.79 16.86
N SER A 217 -7.57 12.56 16.41
CA SER A 217 -7.50 14.00 16.59
C SER A 217 -7.44 14.30 18.08
N THR A 218 -6.49 15.13 18.52
CA THR A 218 -6.48 15.61 19.90
C THR A 218 -7.80 16.34 20.16
N ILE A 219 -8.46 16.02 21.27
CA ILE A 219 -9.73 16.63 21.69
C ILE A 219 -9.57 18.17 21.73
N GLY A 220 -10.26 18.89 20.82
CA GLY A 220 -10.28 20.36 20.83
C GLY A 220 -10.44 21.04 19.45
N ASN A 221 -11.52 21.83 19.33
CA ASN A 221 -11.79 22.99 18.46
C ASN A 221 -11.18 23.04 17.03
N GLY A 222 -11.71 22.25 16.09
CA GLY A 222 -11.53 22.55 14.66
C GLY A 222 -10.20 22.10 14.06
N ASN A 223 -9.44 21.27 14.77
CA ASN A 223 -8.25 20.63 14.21
C ASN A 223 -8.61 19.73 13.01
N ILE A 224 -7.69 19.71 12.05
CA ILE A 224 -7.82 18.99 10.79
C ILE A 224 -6.66 18.02 10.68
N ARG A 225 -6.99 16.77 10.38
CA ARG A 225 -6.05 15.72 9.98
C ARG A 225 -6.36 15.41 8.52
N GLY A 226 -5.36 15.49 7.65
CA GLY A 226 -5.58 15.50 6.22
C GLY A 226 -4.36 15.05 5.43
N ASN A 227 -4.51 14.93 4.12
CA ASN A 227 -3.39 14.77 3.21
C ASN A 227 -3.25 16.05 2.39
N ILE A 228 -2.03 16.58 2.31
CA ILE A 228 -1.66 17.49 1.22
C ILE A 228 -1.38 16.62 0.01
N PHE A 229 -1.85 17.04 -1.16
CA PHE A 229 -1.62 16.34 -2.41
C PHE A 229 -1.51 17.29 -3.59
N ARG A 230 -0.77 16.84 -4.61
CA ARG A 230 -0.59 17.53 -5.88
C ARG A 230 -0.86 16.58 -7.04
N VAL A 231 -1.70 17.00 -7.98
CA VAL A 231 -2.02 16.21 -9.19
C VAL A 231 -1.18 16.68 -10.38
N PRO A 232 -0.66 15.79 -11.23
CA PRO A 232 0.23 16.17 -12.33
C PRO A 232 -0.49 16.77 -13.55
N PHE A 233 -1.83 16.69 -13.60
CA PHE A 233 -2.68 17.23 -14.67
C PHE A 233 -3.96 17.82 -14.07
N PRO A 234 -4.67 18.70 -14.80
CA PRO A 234 -5.95 19.19 -14.37
C PRO A 234 -6.99 18.08 -14.31
N CYS A 235 -7.80 18.04 -13.25
CA CYS A 235 -8.80 17.00 -13.06
C CYS A 235 -9.99 17.51 -12.26
N LYS A 236 -11.10 16.76 -12.27
CA LYS A 236 -12.25 17.03 -11.40
C LYS A 236 -12.38 15.95 -10.36
N ILE A 237 -12.56 16.35 -9.10
CA ILE A 237 -12.93 15.46 -8.00
C ILE A 237 -14.41 15.59 -7.64
N SER A 238 -15.03 14.51 -7.16
CA SER A 238 -16.48 14.44 -6.93
C SER A 238 -16.91 13.84 -5.60
N SER A 239 -15.98 13.32 -4.81
CA SER A 239 -16.24 12.88 -3.44
C SER A 239 -14.99 12.97 -2.57
N ILE A 240 -15.22 13.03 -1.26
CA ILE A 240 -14.19 12.80 -0.24
C ILE A 240 -14.59 11.53 0.50
N ALA A 241 -13.61 10.68 0.81
CA ALA A 241 -13.78 9.50 1.62
C ALA A 241 -12.72 9.44 2.71
N ALA A 242 -13.03 8.80 3.84
CA ALA A 242 -12.06 8.54 4.89
C ALA A 242 -12.35 7.23 5.61
N VAL A 243 -11.30 6.50 5.99
CA VAL A 243 -11.40 5.34 6.89
C VAL A 243 -11.18 5.84 8.31
N MET A 244 -12.25 5.89 9.09
CA MET A 244 -12.25 6.49 10.41
C MET A 244 -13.27 5.85 11.35
N ASN A 245 -13.00 5.92 12.66
CA ASN A 245 -13.98 5.71 13.72
C ASN A 245 -14.60 7.07 14.06
N VAL A 246 -15.92 7.15 13.90
CA VAL A 246 -16.70 8.36 14.09
C VAL A 246 -17.36 8.34 15.47
N GLN A 247 -17.05 9.33 16.30
CA GLN A 247 -17.62 9.47 17.66
C GLN A 247 -18.35 10.80 17.88
N GLY A 248 -18.38 11.67 16.87
CA GLY A 248 -18.97 13.01 16.95
C GLY A 248 -19.18 13.61 15.56
N ASN A 249 -19.74 14.81 15.50
CA ASN A 249 -19.88 15.49 14.20
C ASN A 249 -18.51 15.90 13.69
N TYR A 250 -18.38 15.86 12.37
CA TYR A 250 -17.18 16.23 11.65
C TYR A 250 -17.53 16.90 10.32
N ALA A 251 -16.53 17.46 9.65
CA ALA A 251 -16.65 17.92 8.28
C ALA A 251 -15.57 17.26 7.42
N MET A 252 -15.91 16.95 6.17
CA MET A 252 -14.94 16.59 5.13
C MET A 252 -14.67 17.85 4.32
N GLU A 253 -13.41 18.30 4.31
CA GLU A 253 -13.05 19.60 3.76
C GLU A 253 -11.96 19.47 2.69
N LEU A 254 -12.03 20.37 1.70
CA LEU A 254 -11.03 20.56 0.65
C LEU A 254 -10.51 22.00 0.73
N TYR A 255 -9.18 22.14 0.67
CA TYR A 255 -8.46 23.41 0.73
C TYR A 255 -7.56 23.59 -0.48
N SER A 256 -7.43 24.82 -0.98
CA SER A 256 -6.28 25.25 -1.78
C SER A 256 -5.22 25.90 -0.90
N THR A 257 -4.00 26.03 -1.44
CA THR A 257 -2.88 26.76 -0.82
C THR A 257 -2.57 26.31 0.62
N PRO A 258 -2.54 24.99 0.91
CA PRO A 258 -2.48 24.48 2.26
C PRO A 258 -1.19 24.85 3.01
N LEU A 259 -0.08 25.04 2.28
CA LEU A 259 1.22 25.43 2.84
C LEU A 259 1.39 26.96 3.04
N GLY A 260 0.46 27.75 2.50
CA GLY A 260 0.47 29.21 2.63
C GLY A 260 -0.67 29.67 3.54
N THR A 261 -1.58 30.46 2.97
CA THR A 261 -2.87 30.81 3.59
C THR A 261 -3.94 29.87 3.05
N PRO A 262 -4.36 28.84 3.79
CA PRO A 262 -5.33 27.88 3.27
C PRO A 262 -6.66 28.55 2.98
N SER A 263 -7.24 28.25 1.82
CA SER A 263 -8.57 28.72 1.45
C SER A 263 -9.50 27.52 1.33
N LEU A 264 -10.59 27.53 2.11
CA LEU A 264 -11.60 26.48 2.08
C LEU A 264 -12.36 26.52 0.74
N ILE A 265 -12.27 25.45 -0.04
CA ILE A 265 -13.00 25.29 -1.30
C ILE A 265 -14.35 24.62 -1.07
N GLU A 266 -14.39 23.62 -0.20
CA GLU A 266 -15.57 22.80 0.06
C GLU A 266 -15.57 22.31 1.51
N SER A 267 -16.74 22.29 2.12
CA SER A 267 -16.96 21.71 3.45
C SER A 267 -18.27 20.93 3.46
N ILE A 268 -18.18 19.63 3.68
CA ILE A 268 -19.34 18.76 3.83
C ILE A 268 -19.53 18.43 5.31
N PRO A 269 -20.49 19.08 6.00
CA PRO A 269 -20.79 18.73 7.38
C PRO A 269 -21.44 17.34 7.43
N VAL A 270 -20.99 16.52 8.37
CA VAL A 270 -21.55 15.19 8.64
C VAL A 270 -22.02 15.15 10.07
N ASN A 271 -23.34 14.95 10.23
CA ASN A 271 -23.92 14.65 11.53
C ASN A 271 -23.63 13.18 11.86
N PHE A 272 -23.06 12.91 13.03
CA PHE A 272 -22.71 11.54 13.44
C PHE A 272 -23.94 10.62 13.48
N ARG A 273 -25.14 11.17 13.70
CA ARG A 273 -26.39 10.39 13.69
C ARG A 273 -26.79 9.91 12.29
N GLN A 274 -26.14 10.42 11.24
CA GLN A 274 -26.36 9.98 9.86
C GLN A 274 -25.40 8.85 9.44
N VAL A 275 -24.43 8.46 10.26
CA VAL A 275 -23.54 7.34 9.92
C VAL A 275 -24.15 6.01 10.35
N GLY A 276 -24.07 4.99 9.49
CA GLY A 276 -24.58 3.63 9.75
C GLY A 276 -23.80 2.84 10.82
N GLY A 277 -22.92 3.51 11.55
CA GLY A 277 -22.20 3.01 12.72
C GLY A 277 -20.83 3.66 12.90
N THR A 278 -20.22 3.35 14.04
CA THR A 278 -19.09 4.12 14.61
C THR A 278 -17.74 3.40 14.52
N SER A 279 -17.71 2.09 14.24
CA SER A 279 -16.45 1.35 14.04
C SER A 279 -15.63 1.92 12.88
N ASN A 280 -14.32 1.70 12.90
CA ASN A 280 -13.41 2.17 11.86
C ASN A 280 -13.79 1.60 10.48
N ARG A 281 -14.41 2.44 9.65
CA ARG A 281 -14.98 2.06 8.36
C ARG A 281 -14.80 3.19 7.36
N MET A 282 -15.01 2.88 6.09
CA MET A 282 -15.02 3.90 5.05
C MET A 282 -16.31 4.74 5.13
N HIS A 283 -16.13 6.05 5.28
CA HIS A 283 -17.18 7.06 5.17
C HIS A 283 -16.97 7.82 3.88
N ILE A 284 -17.99 7.90 3.03
CA ILE A 284 -17.92 8.58 1.73
C ILE A 284 -18.98 9.66 1.67
N LYS A 285 -18.61 10.85 1.20
CA LYS A 285 -19.55 11.93 0.88
C LYS A 285 -19.24 12.50 -0.49
N ARG A 286 -20.28 12.63 -1.31
CA ARG A 286 -20.18 13.31 -2.61
C ARG A 286 -20.11 14.81 -2.40
N LEU A 287 -19.34 15.49 -3.23
CA LEU A 287 -19.36 16.95 -3.31
C LEU A 287 -20.68 17.37 -3.97
N MET A 288 -21.23 18.53 -3.55
CA MET A 288 -22.44 19.07 -4.20
C MET A 288 -22.20 19.40 -5.67
N THR A 289 -20.98 19.83 -6.00
CA THR A 289 -20.53 20.06 -7.37
C THR A 289 -19.11 19.55 -7.50
N PRO A 290 -18.77 18.82 -8.58
CA PRO A 290 -17.39 18.42 -8.81
C PRO A 290 -16.43 19.62 -8.82
N ARG A 291 -15.29 19.50 -8.15
CA ARG A 291 -14.30 20.57 -8.03
C ARG A 291 -13.16 20.34 -9.00
N LEU A 292 -12.86 21.35 -9.82
CA LEU A 292 -11.70 21.35 -10.71
C LEU A 292 -10.44 21.61 -9.89
N LEU A 293 -9.44 20.76 -10.06
CA LEU A 293 -8.10 20.90 -9.52
C LEU A 293 -7.17 21.25 -10.67
N SER A 294 -6.31 22.23 -10.46
CA SER A 294 -5.25 22.61 -11.39
C SER A 294 -4.07 21.65 -11.25
N ALA A 295 -3.39 21.41 -12.37
CA ALA A 295 -2.13 20.67 -12.36
C ALA A 295 -1.10 21.34 -11.46
N ASN A 296 -0.23 20.54 -10.85
CA ASN A 296 0.93 20.95 -10.09
C ASN A 296 0.64 21.99 -8.99
N THR A 297 -0.58 21.96 -8.45
CA THR A 297 -1.04 22.85 -7.38
C THR A 297 -1.29 22.04 -6.12
N ASP A 298 -0.82 22.55 -4.97
CA ASP A 298 -1.05 21.91 -3.69
C ASP A 298 -2.49 22.15 -3.21
N TYR A 299 -3.15 21.04 -2.92
CA TYR A 299 -4.44 21.00 -2.25
C TYR A 299 -4.31 20.21 -0.96
N ALA A 300 -5.25 20.40 -0.02
CA ALA A 300 -5.40 19.51 1.12
C ALA A 300 -6.83 18.98 1.19
N ILE A 301 -6.97 17.67 1.44
CA ILE A 301 -8.22 17.06 1.87
C ILE A 301 -8.08 16.65 3.32
N GLY A 302 -9.09 16.94 4.14
CA GLY A 302 -8.99 16.70 5.57
C GLY A 302 -10.32 16.41 6.23
N ILE A 303 -10.22 15.80 7.41
CA ILE A 303 -11.33 15.61 8.33
C ILE A 303 -11.16 16.62 9.46
N LYS A 304 -12.14 17.52 9.57
CA LYS A 304 -12.22 18.50 10.64
C LYS A 304 -13.19 18.03 11.70
N GLN A 305 -12.72 18.06 12.94
CA GLN A 305 -13.57 17.84 14.09
C GLN A 305 -14.44 19.09 14.34
N THR A 306 -15.78 18.95 14.34
CA THR A 306 -16.72 20.06 14.55
C THR A 306 -17.41 20.03 15.92
N THR A 307 -17.12 19.02 16.73
CA THR A 307 -17.63 18.85 18.09
C THR A 307 -16.49 18.56 19.06
N ALA A 308 -16.73 18.55 20.36
CA ALA A 308 -15.69 18.23 21.35
C ALA A 308 -15.25 16.76 21.36
N THR A 309 -15.89 15.87 20.59
CA THR A 309 -15.52 14.44 20.55
C THR A 309 -14.47 14.17 19.47
N ALA A 310 -13.36 13.54 19.88
CA ALA A 310 -12.29 13.15 18.96
C ALA A 310 -12.78 12.18 17.88
N GLN A 311 -12.27 12.38 16.67
CA GLN A 311 -12.41 11.39 15.60
C GLN A 311 -11.09 10.65 15.47
N THR A 312 -11.15 9.37 15.13
CA THR A 312 -9.94 8.57 14.95
C THR A 312 -9.84 8.15 13.50
N ILE A 313 -8.77 8.56 12.82
CA ILE A 313 -8.56 8.34 11.39
C ILE A 313 -7.45 7.32 11.23
N SER A 314 -7.67 6.32 10.38
CA SER A 314 -6.62 5.35 10.06
C SER A 314 -5.47 6.07 9.37
N GLN A 315 -4.24 5.71 9.72
CA GLN A 315 -3.03 6.27 9.14
C GLN A 315 -2.03 5.16 8.85
N ARG A 316 -1.08 5.47 7.98
CA ARG A 316 0.01 4.57 7.65
C ARG A 316 1.29 5.37 7.51
N ASP A 317 2.36 4.80 8.03
CA ASP A 317 3.71 5.31 7.81
C ASP A 317 4.47 4.37 6.88
N ILE A 318 5.46 4.93 6.19
CA ILE A 318 6.47 4.21 5.43
C ILE A 318 7.86 4.65 5.91
N ASN A 319 8.91 3.98 5.46
CA ASN A 319 10.28 4.30 5.91
C ASN A 319 10.92 5.37 5.03
N VAL A 320 10.55 5.39 3.75
CA VAL A 320 11.13 6.31 2.76
C VAL A 320 10.01 6.76 1.82
N ALA A 321 9.87 8.07 1.60
CA ALA A 321 8.74 8.66 0.85
C ALA A 321 8.47 7.99 -0.51
N ALA A 322 9.51 7.52 -1.20
CA ALA A 322 9.41 6.85 -2.50
C ALA A 322 8.60 5.53 -2.45
N GLN A 323 8.44 4.89 -1.28
CA GLN A 323 7.61 3.67 -1.19
C GLN A 323 6.10 3.97 -1.42
N PHE A 324 5.68 5.24 -1.31
CA PHE A 324 4.32 5.66 -1.67
C PHE A 324 4.04 5.62 -3.19
N GLU A 325 5.04 5.41 -4.06
CA GLU A 325 4.79 5.27 -5.51
C GLU A 325 3.80 4.13 -5.81
N SER A 326 3.86 3.05 -5.04
CA SER A 326 2.91 1.93 -5.11
C SER A 326 1.44 2.31 -4.80
N TRP A 327 1.20 3.47 -4.19
CA TRP A 327 -0.12 3.93 -3.71
C TRP A 327 -0.67 5.10 -4.53
N GLY A 328 -0.03 5.43 -5.65
CA GLY A 328 -0.39 6.60 -6.45
C GLY A 328 0.04 7.92 -5.81
N LEU A 329 0.32 8.91 -6.67
CA LEU A 329 0.88 10.23 -6.34
C LEU A 329 2.24 10.19 -5.63
N GLY A 330 2.80 9.05 -5.26
CA GLY A 330 4.17 8.98 -4.75
C GLY A 330 4.47 9.93 -3.59
N ALA A 331 5.59 10.64 -3.65
CA ALA A 331 5.90 11.66 -2.65
C ALA A 331 4.98 12.92 -2.73
N GLU A 332 4.19 13.09 -3.79
CA GLU A 332 3.29 14.24 -4.00
C GLU A 332 2.00 14.16 -3.19
N CYS A 333 1.81 13.12 -2.35
CA CYS A 333 0.72 13.04 -1.38
C CYS A 333 1.24 12.56 -0.03
N TYR A 334 0.99 13.34 1.02
CA TYR A 334 1.49 13.07 2.36
C TYR A 334 0.56 13.66 3.42
N GLY A 335 0.62 13.07 4.62
CA GLY A 335 -0.17 13.45 5.78
C GLY A 335 0.25 14.81 6.32
N ALA A 336 -0.74 15.59 6.74
CA ALA A 336 -0.57 16.91 7.29
C ALA A 336 -1.63 17.20 8.35
N THR A 337 -1.30 18.13 9.24
CA THR A 337 -2.19 18.66 10.26
C THR A 337 -2.40 20.15 10.10
N SER A 338 -3.59 20.62 10.47
CA SER A 338 -3.90 22.04 10.61
C SER A 338 -4.66 22.29 11.91
N THR A 339 -4.34 23.39 12.57
CA THR A 339 -5.07 23.86 13.76
C THR A 339 -6.11 24.87 13.32
N ALA A 340 -7.39 24.60 13.60
CA ALA A 340 -8.51 25.49 13.28
C ALA A 340 -8.59 25.96 11.81
N GLY A 341 -8.06 25.19 10.85
CA GLY A 341 -8.01 25.57 9.44
C GLY A 341 -6.91 26.56 9.06
N GLY A 342 -5.95 26.82 9.96
CA GLY A 342 -4.70 27.53 9.64
C GLY A 342 -3.77 26.72 8.73
N THR A 343 -2.57 27.24 8.48
CA THR A 343 -1.56 26.59 7.62
C THR A 343 -1.35 25.12 7.98
N PHE A 344 -1.29 24.27 6.96
CA PHE A 344 -1.03 22.86 7.14
C PHE A 344 0.47 22.61 7.31
N SER A 345 0.82 21.80 8.30
CA SER A 345 2.18 21.30 8.51
C SER A 345 2.26 19.85 8.05
N PRO A 346 3.28 19.44 7.28
CA PRO A 346 3.57 18.04 7.04
C PRO A 346 3.71 17.28 8.37
N ASP A 347 3.12 16.10 8.44
CA ASP A 347 3.27 15.18 9.57
C ASP A 347 4.36 14.15 9.24
N ASN A 348 5.09 13.72 10.27
CA ASN A 348 6.09 12.64 10.19
C ASN A 348 7.08 12.84 9.01
N SER A 349 7.51 14.07 8.75
CA SER A 349 8.41 14.42 7.65
C SER A 349 7.97 13.92 6.27
N GLY A 350 6.65 13.85 6.02
CA GLY A 350 6.10 13.38 4.75
C GLY A 350 6.06 11.85 4.59
N LEU A 351 6.44 11.10 5.64
CA LEU A 351 6.43 9.63 5.64
C LEU A 351 5.09 9.04 6.09
N ARG A 352 4.11 9.87 6.40
CA ARG A 352 2.75 9.47 6.81
C ARG A 352 1.77 9.73 5.69
N ARG A 353 0.72 8.92 5.61
CA ARG A 353 -0.55 9.24 4.93
C ARG A 353 -1.73 8.87 5.81
N TYR A 354 -2.73 9.74 5.86
CA TYR A 354 -4.03 9.39 6.41
C TYR A 354 -4.83 8.61 5.36
N ALA A 355 -5.68 7.68 5.79
CA ALA A 355 -6.62 6.97 4.93
C ALA A 355 -7.80 7.89 4.54
N ILE A 356 -7.48 9.02 3.90
CA ILE A 356 -8.39 10.03 3.37
C ILE A 356 -8.15 10.10 1.86
N HIS A 357 -9.24 10.00 1.11
CA HIS A 357 -9.24 9.75 -0.31
C HIS A 357 -10.17 10.72 -1.03
N THR A 358 -9.98 10.84 -2.34
CA THR A 358 -10.85 11.61 -3.23
C THR A 358 -11.13 10.83 -4.50
N MET A 359 -12.32 10.97 -5.07
CA MET A 359 -12.65 10.35 -6.35
C MET A 359 -12.47 11.33 -7.49
N ILE A 360 -11.52 11.06 -8.39
CA ILE A 360 -11.45 11.75 -9.68
C ILE A 360 -12.61 11.26 -10.56
N SER A 361 -13.44 12.22 -10.99
CA SER A 361 -14.58 12.00 -11.89
C SER A 361 -14.29 12.36 -13.35
N ALA A 362 -13.29 13.19 -13.61
CA ALA A 362 -12.89 13.55 -14.97
C ALA A 362 -11.41 13.95 -15.00
N LEU A 363 -10.74 13.60 -16.09
CA LEU A 363 -9.42 14.09 -16.45
C LEU A 363 -9.63 15.17 -17.51
N ASP A 364 -8.89 16.27 -17.39
CA ASP A 364 -8.75 17.25 -18.46
C ASP A 364 -7.31 17.15 -18.95
N ASP A 365 -7.12 16.41 -20.03
CA ASP A 365 -5.81 16.12 -20.60
C ASP A 365 -5.27 17.27 -21.47
N GLY A 366 -5.96 18.42 -21.49
CA GLY A 366 -5.56 19.59 -22.27
C GLY A 366 -5.65 19.39 -23.79
N ALA A 367 -6.10 18.23 -24.27
CA ALA A 367 -6.45 18.03 -25.66
C ALA A 367 -7.86 18.57 -25.87
N GLY A 368 -7.97 19.81 -26.34
CA GLY A 368 -9.24 20.53 -26.55
C GLY A 368 -10.30 19.67 -27.25
N GLY A 369 -11.19 19.10 -26.44
CA GLY A 369 -12.15 18.09 -26.90
C GLY A 369 -12.81 17.40 -25.71
N GLY A 370 -13.41 18.19 -24.82
CA GLY A 370 -14.07 17.70 -23.62
C GLY A 370 -15.11 16.62 -23.91
N GLY A 371 -14.74 15.37 -23.65
CA GLY A 371 -15.62 14.22 -23.65
C GLY A 371 -15.48 13.47 -22.33
N ALA A 372 -16.27 13.84 -21.33
CA ALA A 372 -16.53 13.01 -20.16
C ALA A 372 -17.39 11.76 -20.51
N ALA A 373 -17.23 11.23 -21.72
CA ALA A 373 -17.93 10.07 -22.26
C ALA A 373 -16.94 8.89 -22.32
N GLY A 374 -16.55 8.35 -21.15
CA GLY A 374 -15.62 7.22 -21.15
C GLY A 374 -15.29 6.62 -19.80
N MET A 375 -15.22 7.43 -18.74
CA MET A 375 -15.08 6.87 -17.38
C MET A 375 -16.45 6.45 -16.84
N LYS A 376 -17.01 5.39 -17.45
CA LYS A 376 -18.02 4.59 -16.76
C LYS A 376 -17.35 4.03 -15.52
N GLN A 377 -17.88 4.42 -14.36
CA GLN A 377 -17.59 3.81 -13.08
C GLN A 377 -18.05 2.35 -13.15
N SER A 378 -17.20 1.47 -13.66
CA SER A 378 -17.43 0.02 -13.65
C SER A 378 -17.17 -0.46 -12.23
N PHE A 379 -18.18 -0.36 -11.35
CA PHE A 379 -18.30 -1.33 -10.29
C PHE A 379 -18.59 -2.66 -10.97
N MET A 380 -17.60 -3.55 -11.00
CA MET A 380 -17.86 -4.94 -11.31
C MET A 380 -18.83 -5.44 -10.22
N ASN A 381 -20.01 -5.86 -10.67
CA ASN A 381 -21.08 -6.46 -9.88
C ASN A 381 -20.51 -7.47 -8.87
N ALA A 382 -20.55 -7.15 -7.58
CA ALA A 382 -20.61 -8.19 -6.56
C ALA A 382 -22.06 -8.66 -6.54
N ASN A 383 -22.32 -9.79 -7.19
CA ASN A 383 -23.60 -10.49 -7.08
C ASN A 383 -23.90 -10.77 -5.60
N PHE A 384 -24.83 -10.03 -5.02
CA PHE A 384 -25.57 -10.49 -3.86
C PHE A 384 -26.65 -11.45 -4.38
N SER A 385 -26.35 -12.74 -4.43
CA SER A 385 -27.38 -13.78 -4.35
C SER A 385 -27.60 -14.07 -2.86
N GLY A 386 -28.87 -14.07 -2.46
CA GLY A 386 -29.31 -14.13 -1.06
C GLY A 386 -29.13 -15.48 -0.37
#